data_AF-A0A379GEE9-F1
#
_entry.id   AF-A0A379GEE9-F1
#
_cell.length_a   1.000
_cell.length_b   1.000
_cell.length_c   1.000
_cell.angle_alpha   90.00
_cell.angle_beta   90.00
_cell.angle_gamma   90.00
#
_symmetry.space_group_name_H-M   'P 1'
#
loop_
_entity.id
_entity.type
_entity.pdbx_description
1 polymer ?
#
loop_
_entity_poly.entity_id
_entity_poly.type
_entity_poly.pdbx_seq_one_letter_code
_entity_poly.pdbx_strand_id
1 'polypeptide(L)' 'MQECTNPEGINVIVCPVETANSGSAEVPFKTFLRQGELADYYQGWDIIKYNENPGHLHKTDC' A
#
# COMPACT_ATOMS: atom_id res chain seq x y z
N MET A 1 -13.51 -5.85 3.42
CA MET A 1 -13.31 -4.41 3.10
C MET A 1 -14.26 -3.99 2.00
N GLN A 2 -14.17 -4.59 0.82
CA GLN A 2 -15.05 -4.27 -0.31
C GLN A 2 -16.54 -4.58 -0.03
N GLU A 3 -16.86 -5.69 0.63
CA GLU A 3 -18.25 -6.08 0.95
C GLU A 3 -18.96 -5.21 2.01
N CYS A 4 -18.21 -4.40 2.77
CA CYS A 4 -18.78 -3.47 3.77
C CYS A 4 -18.71 -2.00 3.32
N THR A 5 -18.26 -1.73 2.10
CA THR A 5 -18.20 -0.35 1.59
C THR A 5 -19.52 -0.03 0.90
N ASN A 6 -20.18 1.04 1.33
CA ASN A 6 -21.39 1.52 0.66
C ASN A 6 -21.09 1.91 -0.80
N PRO A 7 -22.07 1.85 -1.71
CA PRO A 7 -21.92 2.43 -3.04
C PRO A 7 -21.48 3.90 -2.92
N GLU A 8 -20.52 4.31 -3.74
CA GLU A 8 -19.83 5.62 -3.70
C GLU A 8 -18.88 5.84 -2.49
N GLY A 9 -18.70 4.83 -1.63
CA GLY A 9 -17.74 4.87 -0.54
C GLY A 9 -16.29 4.83 -1.04
N ILE A 10 -15.42 5.59 -0.37
CA ILE A 10 -14.00 5.69 -0.73
C ILE A 10 -13.17 4.86 0.26
N ASN A 11 -12.32 3.99 -0.25
CA ASN A 11 -11.30 3.29 0.54
C ASN A 11 -9.95 3.98 0.33
N VAL A 12 -9.32 4.41 1.42
CA VAL A 12 -7.97 4.99 1.40
C VAL A 12 -7.04 4.04 2.13
N ILE A 13 -6.06 3.50 1.41
CA ILE A 13 -5.09 2.54 1.94
C ILE A 13 -3.68 3.07 1.70
N VAL A 14 -2.86 3.03 2.74
CA VAL A 14 -1.43 3.36 2.68
C VAL A 14 -0.68 2.22 3.36
N CYS A 15 0.12 1.49 2.58
CA CYS A 15 0.84 0.31 3.04
C CYS A 15 2.25 0.26 2.44
N PRO A 16 3.20 -0.38 3.13
CA PRO A 16 4.55 -0.57 2.61
C PRO A 16 4.56 -1.65 1.52
N VAL A 17 5.31 -1.39 0.44
CA VAL A 17 5.49 -2.31 -0.69
C VAL A 17 6.90 -2.89 -0.64
N GLU A 18 7.03 -4.20 -0.83
CA GLU A 18 8.32 -4.88 -0.97
C GLU A 18 8.85 -4.63 -2.38
N THR A 19 9.92 -3.83 -2.48
CA THR A 19 10.68 -3.69 -3.72
C THR A 19 12.06 -4.32 -3.56
N ALA A 20 12.65 -4.77 -4.68
CA ALA A 20 13.96 -5.41 -4.69
C ALA A 20 15.10 -4.56 -4.09
N ASN A 21 14.87 -3.25 -3.96
CA ASN A 21 15.84 -2.28 -3.43
C ASN A 21 15.57 -1.87 -1.96
N SER A 22 14.47 -2.33 -1.36
CA SER A 22 14.15 -2.09 0.04
C SER A 22 14.69 -3.24 0.87
N GLY A 23 15.81 -3.00 1.57
CA GLY A 23 16.35 -3.96 2.52
C GLY A 23 15.29 -4.32 3.57
N SER A 24 14.82 -5.56 3.55
CA SER A 24 13.83 -6.11 4.48
C SER A 24 14.28 -6.08 5.96
N ALA A 25 15.52 -5.66 6.22
CA ALA A 25 16.15 -5.65 7.53
C ALA A 25 15.81 -4.43 8.40
N GLU A 26 15.36 -3.30 7.84
CA GLU A 26 15.25 -2.03 8.61
C GLU A 26 13.82 -1.68 9.05
N VAL A 27 12.81 -2.37 8.54
CA VAL A 27 11.40 -2.01 8.75
C VAL A 27 10.66 -3.04 9.61
N PRO A 28 10.03 -2.65 10.74
CA PRO A 28 9.37 -3.56 11.67
C PRO A 28 7.97 -4.01 11.18
N PHE A 29 7.76 -4.16 9.88
CA PHE A 29 6.50 -4.64 9.32
C PHE A 29 6.58 -6.16 9.10
N LYS A 30 5.54 -6.89 9.52
CA LYS A 30 5.46 -8.35 9.36
C LYS A 30 5.08 -8.79 7.94
N THR A 31 4.43 -7.91 7.18
CA THR A 31 3.90 -8.18 5.84
C THR A 31 4.02 -6.93 4.98
N PHE A 32 4.42 -7.13 3.73
CA PHE A 32 4.55 -6.09 2.71
C PHE A 32 3.69 -6.47 1.51
N LEU A 33 3.11 -5.47 0.85
CA LEU A 33 2.43 -5.69 -0.43
C LEU A 33 3.46 -5.93 -1.52
N ARG A 34 3.13 -6.73 -2.53
CA ARG A 34 3.93 -6.81 -3.75
C ARG A 34 3.58 -5.67 -4.70
N GLN A 35 4.50 -5.36 -5.60
CA GLN A 35 4.27 -4.39 -6.66
C GLN A 35 2.99 -4.74 -7.44
N GLY A 36 2.07 -3.79 -7.56
CA GLY A 36 0.80 -3.98 -8.26
C GLY A 36 -0.27 -4.83 -7.53
N GLU A 37 0.02 -5.42 -6.38
CA GLU A 37 -0.92 -6.31 -5.67
C GLU A 37 -2.18 -5.55 -5.21
N LEU A 38 -2.02 -4.33 -4.70
CA LEU A 38 -3.14 -3.49 -4.30
C LEU A 38 -4.00 -3.05 -5.50
N ALA A 39 -3.39 -2.77 -6.65
CA ALA A 39 -4.12 -2.39 -7.84
C ALA A 39 -4.95 -3.56 -8.38
N ASP A 40 -4.40 -4.78 -8.32
CA ASP A 40 -5.09 -6.02 -8.71
C ASP A 40 -6.30 -6.29 -7.80
N TYR A 41 -6.15 -6.13 -6.48
CA TYR A 41 -7.27 -6.28 -5.54
C TYR A 41 -8.45 -5.34 -5.82
N TYR A 42 -8.17 -4.13 -6.30
CA TYR A 42 -9.18 -3.13 -6.65
C TYR A 42 -9.45 -3.08 -8.16
N GLN A 43 -9.11 -4.14 -8.91
CA GLN A 43 -9.38 -4.21 -10.34
C GLN A 43 -10.90 -4.16 -10.59
N GLY A 44 -11.37 -3.05 -11.17
CA GLY A 44 -12.80 -2.79 -11.40
C GLY A 44 -13.40 -1.70 -10.50
N TRP A 45 -12.62 -1.16 -9.56
CA TRP A 45 -12.97 0.07 -8.83
C TRP A 45 -12.36 1.29 -9.52
N ASP A 46 -12.95 2.47 -9.27
CA ASP A 46 -12.39 3.73 -9.76
C ASP A 46 -11.18 4.14 -8.91
N ILE A 47 -9.99 4.04 -9.51
CA ILE A 47 -8.72 4.38 -8.85
C ILE A 47 -8.49 5.88 -8.99
N ILE A 48 -9.01 6.66 -8.04
CA ILE A 48 -8.85 8.12 -8.00
C ILE A 48 -7.37 8.52 -7.84
N LYS A 49 -6.61 7.76 -7.03
CA LYS A 49 -5.19 7.99 -6.79
C LYS A 49 -4.47 6.70 -6.44
N TYR A 50 -3.47 6.34 -7.23
CA TYR A 50 -2.56 5.24 -6.97
C TYR A 50 -1.12 5.72 -7.11
N ASN A 51 -0.29 5.41 -6.13
CA ASN A 51 1.07 5.91 -6.08
C ASN A 51 1.96 4.96 -5.27
N GLU A 52 2.88 4.29 -5.96
CA GLU A 52 3.91 3.44 -5.36
C GLU A 52 5.24 4.20 -5.18
N ASN A 53 5.22 5.54 -5.11
CA ASN A 53 6.45 6.29 -4.96
C ASN A 53 7.16 5.91 -3.66
N PRO A 54 8.51 5.87 -3.67
CA PRO A 54 9.29 5.65 -2.47
C PRO A 54 8.92 6.72 -1.42
N GLY A 55 8.34 6.27 -0.32
CA GLY A 55 8.04 7.08 0.84
C GLY A 55 9.19 7.05 1.85
N HIS A 56 9.31 8.09 2.67
CA HIS A 56 10.20 8.08 3.81
C HIS A 56 9.42 7.69 5.06
N LEU A 57 9.91 6.73 5.84
CA LEU A 57 9.31 6.41 7.13
C LEU A 57 9.66 7.52 8.12
N HIS A 58 8.73 7.93 8.98
CA HIS A 58 8.98 8.96 10.01
C HIS A 58 9.99 8.52 11.10
N LYS A 59 10.47 7.26 11.04
CA LYS A 59 11.46 6.75 11.97
C LYS A 59 12.84 7.23 11.50
N THR A 60 13.22 8.41 11.94
CA THR A 60 14.61 8.84 11.97
C THR A 60 15.30 8.01 13.05
N ASP A 61 16.24 7.17 12.67
CA ASP A 61 17.14 6.47 13.61
C ASP A 61 17.76 7.49 14.59
N CYS A 62 17.60 7.24 15.88
CA CYS A 62 18.35 7.84 16.97
C CYS A 62 18.80 6.71 17.90
#